data_AF-A0A850R7Z2-F1
#
_entry.id   AF-A0A850R7Z2-F1
#
_cell.length_a   1.000
_cell.length_b   1.000
_cell.length_c   1.000
_cell.angle_alpha   90.00
_cell.angle_beta   90.00
_cell.angle_gamma   90.00
#
_symmetry.space_group_name_H-M   'P 1'
#
loop_
_entity.id
_entity.type
_entity.pdbx_description
1 polymer ?
#
loop_
_entity_poly.entity_id
_entity_poly.type
_entity_poly.pdbx_seq_one_letter_code
_entity_poly.pdbx_strand_id
1 'polypeptide(L)'
;ANIELNRQLHETELNLMAAKSSRDNLYQRLARTNPLIGMLEQEIVDSESRLALLRASYTDKHSKIRAELRKLSRLQQKRAQLLELQQSLTPDQINQLWQRIANETQAQASTNQPLLLSQFEKLQDADEQIAALSNELNLLKQKAKYLSEKRNVFTRLEKQLTALERNYKVKANIYDQLLERFEMAKVTGQLGRFEDPDKLKVIDKPSIPTQPLNWPWWLNMVIGLILGIILGLSTTAGLMLLDSRIYQLEQLKQTSNSQILAEIPNFHTMR
;
A
#
# COMPACT_ATOMS: atom_id res chain seq x y z
N ALA A 1 -27.71 -7.46 8.96
CA ALA A 1 -27.36 -7.67 7.53
C ALA A 1 -25.88 -8.02 7.34
N ASN A 2 -24.93 -7.18 7.73
CA ASN A 2 -23.49 -7.46 7.50
C ASN A 2 -22.95 -8.63 8.35
N ILE A 3 -23.35 -8.71 9.62
CA ILE A 3 -22.99 -9.82 10.52
C ILE A 3 -23.50 -11.16 9.96
N GLU A 4 -24.74 -11.18 9.47
CA GLU A 4 -25.34 -12.39 8.89
C GLU A 4 -24.63 -12.83 7.61
N LEU A 5 -24.27 -11.89 6.72
CA LEU A 5 -23.52 -12.21 5.50
C LEU A 5 -22.10 -12.73 5.80
N ASN A 6 -21.42 -12.15 6.79
CA ASN A 6 -20.12 -12.64 7.23
C ASN A 6 -20.22 -14.01 7.89
N ARG A 7 -21.28 -14.26 8.67
CA ARG A 7 -21.58 -15.58 9.23
C ARG A 7 -21.76 -16.61 8.12
N GLN A 8 -22.60 -16.32 7.13
CA GLN A 8 -22.82 -17.19 5.96
C GLN A 8 -21.54 -17.43 5.17
N LEU A 9 -20.68 -16.41 4.99
CA LEU A 9 -19.37 -16.58 4.36
C LEU A 9 -18.47 -17.54 5.13
N HIS A 10 -18.39 -17.39 6.46
CA HIS A 10 -17.60 -18.30 7.28
C HIS A 10 -18.17 -19.71 7.29
N GLU A 11 -19.49 -19.86 7.42
CA GLU A 11 -20.16 -21.16 7.38
C GLU A 11 -19.92 -21.87 6.04
N THR A 12 -20.08 -21.17 4.91
CA THR A 12 -19.82 -21.73 3.57
C THR A 12 -18.35 -22.08 3.37
N GLU A 13 -17.42 -21.26 3.88
CA GLU A 13 -15.99 -21.54 3.84
C GLU A 13 -15.62 -22.77 4.66
N LEU A 14 -16.16 -22.91 5.87
CA LEU A 14 -15.99 -24.10 6.72
C LEU A 14 -16.59 -25.35 6.06
N ASN A 15 -17.79 -25.24 5.48
CA ASN A 15 -18.43 -26.35 4.76
C ASN A 15 -17.59 -26.78 3.56
N LEU A 16 -17.01 -25.84 2.81
CA LEU A 16 -16.11 -26.13 1.71
C LEU A 16 -14.83 -26.85 2.18
N MET A 17 -14.25 -26.40 3.30
CA MET A 17 -13.08 -27.08 3.89
C MET A 17 -13.43 -28.50 4.36
N ALA A 18 -14.59 -28.67 4.99
CA ALA A 18 -15.09 -29.97 5.42
C ALA A 18 -15.34 -30.91 4.21
N ALA A 19 -15.95 -30.40 3.13
CA ALA A 19 -16.18 -31.16 1.90
C ALA A 19 -14.86 -31.61 1.25
N LYS A 20 -13.87 -30.70 1.16
CA LYS A 20 -12.51 -31.04 0.67
C LYS A 20 -11.85 -32.11 1.53
N SER A 21 -11.89 -31.95 2.85
CA SER A 21 -11.34 -32.94 3.77
C SER A 21 -12.04 -34.30 3.66
N SER A 22 -13.35 -34.31 3.44
CA SER A 22 -14.13 -35.54 3.23
C SER A 22 -13.68 -36.26 1.96
N ARG A 23 -13.55 -35.54 0.85
CA ARG A 23 -13.02 -36.06 -0.41
C ARG A 23 -11.60 -36.60 -0.25
N ASP A 24 -10.72 -35.86 0.40
CA ASP A 24 -9.33 -36.28 0.64
C ASP A 24 -9.29 -37.55 1.51
N ASN A 25 -10.19 -37.67 2.48
CA ASN A 25 -10.35 -38.88 3.27
C ASN A 25 -10.86 -40.06 2.45
N LEU A 26 -11.81 -39.85 1.53
CA LEU A 26 -12.25 -40.87 0.56
C LEU A 26 -11.06 -41.33 -0.28
N TYR A 27 -10.28 -40.41 -0.85
CA TYR A 27 -9.05 -40.76 -1.58
C TYR A 27 -8.06 -41.56 -0.74
N GLN A 28 -7.83 -41.16 0.52
CA GLN A 28 -6.95 -41.91 1.43
C GLN A 28 -7.49 -43.33 1.72
N ARG A 29 -8.80 -43.50 1.88
CA ARG A 29 -9.40 -44.84 2.04
C ARG A 29 -9.22 -45.66 0.77
N LEU A 30 -9.54 -45.12 -0.41
CA LEU A 30 -9.36 -45.82 -1.69
C LEU A 30 -7.89 -46.16 -1.95
N ALA A 31 -6.96 -45.28 -1.60
CA ALA A 31 -5.52 -45.51 -1.70
C ALA A 31 -5.05 -46.67 -0.80
N ARG A 32 -5.63 -46.79 0.40
CA ARG A 32 -5.32 -47.88 1.35
C ARG A 32 -6.00 -49.19 0.95
N THR A 33 -7.27 -49.15 0.61
CA THR A 33 -8.06 -50.32 0.19
C THR A 33 -8.11 -50.37 -1.33
N ASN A 34 -7.01 -50.77 -1.96
CA ASN A 34 -6.93 -50.86 -3.41
C ASN A 34 -7.99 -51.87 -3.91
N PRO A 35 -9.09 -51.40 -4.53
CA PRO A 35 -10.20 -52.28 -4.89
C PRO A 35 -9.82 -53.22 -6.05
N LEU A 36 -8.80 -52.89 -6.85
CA LEU A 36 -8.26 -53.79 -7.88
C LEU A 36 -7.60 -55.03 -7.27
N ILE A 37 -6.99 -54.90 -6.08
CA ILE A 37 -6.45 -56.06 -5.34
C ILE A 37 -7.60 -56.96 -4.88
N GLY A 38 -8.70 -56.38 -4.39
CA GLY A 38 -9.90 -57.13 -4.03
C GLY A 38 -10.52 -57.88 -5.22
N MET A 39 -10.57 -57.25 -6.40
CA MET A 39 -11.04 -57.90 -7.62
C MET A 39 -10.15 -59.08 -8.03
N LEU A 40 -8.84 -58.89 -7.96
CA LEU A 40 -7.88 -59.92 -8.32
C LEU A 40 -7.94 -61.11 -7.33
N GLU A 41 -8.16 -60.83 -6.04
CA GLU A 41 -8.41 -61.86 -5.03
C GLU A 41 -9.65 -62.68 -5.36
N GLN A 42 -10.75 -62.02 -5.78
CA GLN A 42 -11.97 -62.71 -6.18
C GLN A 42 -11.76 -63.57 -7.43
N GLU A 43 -11.03 -63.08 -8.44
CA GLU A 43 -10.67 -63.89 -9.61
C GLU A 43 -9.78 -65.09 -9.26
N ILE A 44 -8.89 -64.94 -8.27
CA ILE A 44 -8.05 -66.03 -7.75
C ILE A 44 -8.93 -67.09 -7.09
N VAL A 45 -9.84 -66.69 -6.19
CA VAL A 45 -10.78 -67.61 -5.52
C VAL A 45 -11.66 -68.35 -6.53
N ASP A 46 -12.15 -67.66 -7.57
CA ASP A 46 -12.91 -68.28 -8.65
C ASP A 46 -12.06 -69.28 -9.47
N SER A 47 -10.78 -68.98 -9.69
CA SER A 47 -9.85 -69.90 -10.36
C SER A 47 -9.52 -71.11 -9.50
N GLU A 48 -9.35 -70.91 -8.19
CA GLU A 48 -9.13 -71.98 -7.20
C GLU A 48 -10.33 -72.92 -7.10
N SER A 49 -11.55 -72.37 -7.04
CA SER A 49 -12.77 -73.19 -7.02
C SER A 49 -12.92 -74.01 -8.30
N ARG A 50 -12.67 -73.42 -9.48
CA ARG A 50 -12.64 -74.14 -10.77
C ARG A 50 -11.58 -75.24 -10.76
N LEU A 51 -10.40 -74.96 -10.22
CA LEU A 51 -9.31 -75.95 -10.11
C LEU A 51 -9.71 -77.12 -9.21
N ALA A 52 -10.39 -76.87 -8.08
CA ALA A 52 -10.90 -77.90 -7.19
C ALA A 52 -11.93 -78.80 -7.89
N LEU A 53 -12.88 -78.21 -8.63
CA LEU A 53 -13.85 -78.96 -9.44
C LEU A 53 -13.18 -79.79 -10.53
N LEU A 54 -12.18 -79.23 -11.24
CA LEU A 54 -11.42 -79.93 -12.26
C LEU A 54 -10.62 -81.12 -11.67
N ARG A 55 -10.04 -80.98 -10.48
CA ARG A 55 -9.34 -82.06 -9.78
C ARG A 55 -10.27 -83.19 -9.32
N ALA A 56 -11.54 -82.88 -9.04
CA ALA A 56 -12.53 -83.91 -8.71
C ALA A 56 -12.88 -84.81 -9.92
N SER A 57 -12.76 -84.30 -11.15
CA SER A 57 -13.13 -85.02 -12.37
C SER A 57 -11.96 -85.49 -13.24
N TYR A 58 -10.76 -84.92 -13.07
CA TYR A 58 -9.59 -85.20 -13.93
C TYR A 58 -8.32 -85.40 -13.11
N THR A 59 -7.38 -86.20 -13.64
CA THR A 59 -6.03 -86.39 -13.05
C THR A 59 -5.14 -85.16 -13.27
N ASP A 60 -4.20 -84.90 -12.37
CA ASP A 60 -3.29 -83.73 -12.37
C ASP A 60 -2.53 -83.48 -13.69
N LYS A 61 -2.34 -84.50 -14.54
CA LYS A 61 -1.67 -84.37 -15.85
C LYS A 61 -2.58 -83.80 -16.96
N HIS A 62 -3.88 -83.66 -16.71
CA HIS A 62 -4.85 -83.21 -17.70
C HIS A 62 -4.58 -81.76 -18.15
N SER A 63 -4.76 -81.48 -19.45
CA SER A 63 -4.41 -80.19 -20.06
C SER A 63 -5.18 -79.02 -19.44
N LYS A 64 -6.45 -79.23 -19.06
CA LYS A 64 -7.30 -78.19 -18.43
C LYS A 64 -6.79 -77.80 -17.04
N ILE A 65 -6.31 -78.75 -16.22
CA ILE A 65 -5.73 -78.46 -14.91
C ILE A 65 -4.44 -77.65 -15.06
N ARG A 66 -3.57 -78.05 -16.00
CA ARG A 66 -2.33 -77.30 -16.31
C ARG A 66 -2.60 -75.90 -16.86
N ALA A 67 -3.72 -75.68 -17.55
CA ALA A 67 -4.11 -74.38 -18.05
C ALA A 67 -4.59 -73.47 -16.91
N GLU A 68 -5.47 -73.97 -16.03
CA GLU A 68 -5.99 -73.21 -14.90
C GLU A 68 -4.89 -72.90 -13.87
N LEU A 69 -3.96 -73.84 -13.63
CA LEU A 69 -2.81 -73.62 -12.74
C LEU A 69 -1.86 -72.53 -13.25
N ARG A 70 -1.64 -72.46 -14.58
CA ARG A 70 -0.90 -71.35 -15.22
C ARG A 70 -1.65 -70.02 -15.14
N LYS A 71 -2.98 -70.05 -15.22
CA LYS A 71 -3.81 -68.85 -15.04
C LYS A 71 -3.69 -68.33 -13.61
N LEU A 72 -3.83 -69.22 -12.63
CA LEU A 72 -3.70 -68.90 -11.22
C LEU A 72 -2.32 -68.33 -10.89
N SER A 73 -1.23 -68.95 -11.39
CA SER A 73 0.12 -68.42 -11.16
C SER A 73 0.31 -67.01 -11.74
N ARG A 74 -0.26 -66.72 -12.91
CA ARG A 74 -0.23 -65.38 -13.51
C ARG A 74 -1.01 -64.37 -12.66
N LEU A 75 -2.19 -64.74 -12.16
CA LEU A 75 -2.99 -63.88 -11.28
C LEU A 75 -2.25 -63.58 -9.97
N GLN A 76 -1.62 -64.58 -9.36
CA GLN A 76 -0.80 -64.40 -8.16
C GLN A 76 0.42 -63.50 -8.39
N GLN A 77 1.11 -63.65 -9.52
CA GLN A 77 2.21 -62.76 -9.91
C GLN A 77 1.75 -61.32 -10.09
N LYS A 78 0.62 -61.11 -10.78
CA LYS A 78 0.02 -59.79 -10.96
C LYS A 78 -0.35 -59.14 -9.62
N ARG A 79 -0.84 -59.94 -8.66
CA ARG A 79 -1.17 -59.48 -7.31
C ARG A 79 0.07 -58.99 -6.57
N ALA A 80 1.15 -59.77 -6.61
CA ALA A 80 2.42 -59.41 -5.99
C ALA A 80 2.98 -58.10 -6.56
N GLN A 81 2.95 -57.94 -7.89
CA GLN A 81 3.37 -56.70 -8.56
C GLN A 81 2.54 -55.48 -8.12
N LEU A 82 1.22 -55.62 -7.98
CA LEU A 82 0.35 -54.53 -7.53
C LEU A 82 0.59 -54.16 -6.06
N LEU A 83 0.86 -55.14 -5.19
CA LEU A 83 1.20 -54.92 -3.79
C LEU A 83 2.55 -54.17 -3.65
N GLU A 84 3.53 -54.54 -4.47
CA GLU A 84 4.83 -53.86 -4.52
C GLU A 84 4.69 -52.41 -5.02
N LEU A 85 3.91 -52.20 -6.09
CA LEU A 85 3.58 -50.84 -6.55
C LEU A 85 2.90 -50.02 -5.44
N GLN A 86 1.95 -50.59 -4.70
CA GLN A 86 1.23 -49.90 -3.63
C GLN A 86 2.16 -49.38 -2.53
N GLN A 87 3.23 -50.10 -2.19
CA GLN A 87 4.20 -49.68 -1.17
C GLN A 87 5.04 -48.47 -1.60
N SER A 88 5.10 -48.19 -2.90
CA SER A 88 5.94 -47.15 -3.49
C SER A 88 5.20 -45.87 -3.92
N LEU A 89 3.86 -45.91 -3.97
CA LEU A 89 3.05 -44.82 -4.54
C LEU A 89 2.71 -43.74 -3.51
N THR A 90 2.92 -42.47 -3.91
CA THR A 90 2.44 -41.31 -3.15
C THR A 90 0.97 -41.00 -3.45
N PRO A 91 0.22 -40.35 -2.54
CA PRO A 91 -1.20 -40.03 -2.73
C PRO A 91 -1.53 -39.29 -4.05
N ASP A 92 -0.63 -38.45 -4.54
CA ASP A 92 -0.81 -37.71 -5.80
C ASP A 92 -0.67 -38.59 -7.06
N GLN A 93 0.18 -39.61 -7.02
CA GLN A 93 0.34 -40.54 -8.14
C GLN A 93 -0.88 -41.47 -8.26
N ILE A 94 -1.54 -41.75 -7.12
CA ILE A 94 -2.78 -42.50 -7.06
C ILE A 94 -3.90 -41.74 -7.78
N ASN A 95 -4.00 -40.41 -7.61
CA ASN A 95 -4.95 -39.56 -8.35
C ASN A 95 -4.76 -39.67 -9.88
N GLN A 96 -3.51 -39.66 -10.37
CA GLN A 96 -3.22 -39.77 -11.80
C GLN A 96 -3.48 -41.17 -12.37
N LEU A 97 -3.31 -42.22 -11.56
CA LEU A 97 -3.69 -43.59 -11.91
C LEU A 97 -5.22 -43.72 -12.01
N TRP A 98 -5.95 -43.15 -11.07
CA TRP A 98 -7.41 -43.18 -11.08
C TRP A 98 -8.03 -42.39 -12.21
N GLN A 99 -7.49 -41.21 -12.56
CA GLN A 99 -7.96 -40.46 -13.72
C GLN A 99 -7.78 -41.26 -15.03
N ARG A 100 -6.68 -42.03 -15.14
CA ARG A 100 -6.47 -42.92 -16.29
C ARG A 100 -7.45 -44.09 -16.30
N ILE A 101 -7.65 -44.75 -15.15
CA ILE A 101 -8.60 -45.86 -15.03
C ILE A 101 -10.03 -45.38 -15.31
N ALA A 102 -10.46 -44.24 -14.80
CA ALA A 102 -11.78 -43.68 -15.06
C ALA A 102 -12.02 -43.48 -16.56
N ASN A 103 -11.05 -42.90 -17.26
CA ASN A 103 -11.11 -42.69 -18.72
C ASN A 103 -11.13 -44.03 -19.50
N GLU A 104 -10.41 -45.04 -19.03
CA GLU A 104 -10.33 -46.37 -19.67
C GLU A 104 -11.59 -47.22 -19.40
N THR A 105 -12.14 -47.16 -18.18
CA THR A 105 -13.35 -47.88 -17.78
C THR A 105 -14.59 -47.35 -18.51
N GLN A 106 -14.61 -46.06 -18.84
CA GLN A 106 -15.67 -45.45 -19.64
C GLN A 106 -15.65 -45.91 -21.11
N ALA A 107 -14.49 -46.37 -21.62
CA ALA A 107 -14.36 -46.95 -22.96
C ALA A 107 -14.71 -48.45 -23.02
N GLN A 108 -14.63 -49.16 -21.88
CA GLN A 108 -14.92 -50.59 -21.76
C GLN A 108 -15.88 -50.85 -20.59
N ALA A 109 -17.12 -50.39 -20.74
CA ALA A 109 -18.21 -50.63 -19.81
C ALA A 109 -18.50 -52.15 -19.68
N SER A 110 -17.78 -52.80 -18.78
CA SER A 110 -17.97 -54.21 -18.43
C SER A 110 -18.92 -54.28 -17.24
N THR A 111 -20.12 -54.81 -17.50
CA THR A 111 -21.35 -54.86 -16.67
C THR A 111 -21.23 -55.53 -15.28
N ASN A 112 -20.03 -55.88 -14.79
CA ASN A 112 -19.84 -56.74 -13.62
C ASN A 112 -19.19 -56.06 -12.40
N GLN A 113 -19.19 -54.73 -12.29
CA GLN A 113 -18.39 -54.02 -11.26
C GLN A 113 -19.18 -52.99 -10.43
N PRO A 114 -20.17 -53.40 -9.63
CA PRO A 114 -21.03 -52.47 -8.87
C PRO A 114 -20.30 -51.70 -7.75
N LEU A 115 -19.28 -52.29 -7.12
CA LEU A 115 -18.58 -51.66 -6.00
C LEU A 115 -17.70 -50.48 -6.45
N LEU A 116 -16.91 -50.65 -7.51
CA LEU A 116 -16.06 -49.57 -8.05
C LEU A 116 -16.88 -48.39 -8.53
N LEU A 117 -17.97 -48.68 -9.25
CA LEU A 117 -18.90 -47.68 -9.74
C LEU A 117 -19.47 -46.84 -8.58
N SER A 118 -19.88 -47.49 -7.49
CA SER A 118 -20.40 -46.78 -6.31
C SER A 118 -19.38 -45.89 -5.60
N GLN A 119 -18.08 -46.22 -5.66
CA GLN A 119 -17.04 -45.38 -5.05
C GLN A 119 -16.67 -44.21 -5.95
N PHE A 120 -16.71 -44.40 -7.28
CA PHE A 120 -16.52 -43.33 -8.24
C PHE A 120 -17.67 -42.32 -8.18
N GLU A 121 -18.92 -42.80 -8.09
CA GLU A 121 -20.10 -41.96 -7.90
C GLU A 121 -19.97 -41.09 -6.65
N LYS A 122 -19.56 -41.65 -5.50
CA LYS A 122 -19.30 -40.87 -4.27
C LYS A 122 -18.20 -39.83 -4.42
N LEU A 123 -17.16 -40.10 -5.21
CA LEU A 123 -16.10 -39.14 -5.48
C LEU A 123 -16.59 -38.00 -6.37
N GLN A 124 -17.36 -38.35 -7.41
CA GLN A 124 -17.99 -37.38 -8.29
C GLN A 124 -18.96 -36.48 -7.50
N ASP A 125 -19.82 -37.06 -6.66
CA ASP A 125 -20.73 -36.30 -5.79
C ASP A 125 -19.96 -35.34 -4.88
N ALA A 126 -18.83 -35.79 -4.32
CA ALA A 126 -17.98 -34.96 -3.46
C ALA A 126 -17.34 -33.79 -4.23
N ASP A 127 -16.87 -34.02 -5.45
CA ASP A 127 -16.30 -32.97 -6.31
C ASP A 127 -17.38 -31.98 -6.78
N GLU A 128 -18.57 -32.47 -7.14
CA GLU A 128 -19.73 -31.63 -7.47
C GLU A 128 -20.16 -30.76 -6.28
N GLN A 129 -20.17 -31.33 -5.06
CA GLN A 129 -20.45 -30.58 -3.84
C GLN A 129 -19.40 -29.49 -3.57
N ILE A 130 -18.11 -29.78 -3.77
CA ILE A 130 -17.04 -28.80 -3.65
C ILE A 130 -17.20 -27.69 -4.70
N ALA A 131 -17.53 -28.04 -5.94
CA ALA A 131 -17.76 -27.06 -7.01
C ALA A 131 -18.94 -26.14 -6.65
N ALA A 132 -20.07 -26.71 -6.21
CA ALA A 132 -21.24 -25.96 -5.77
C ALA A 132 -20.93 -24.98 -4.62
N LEU A 133 -20.30 -25.47 -3.55
CA LEU A 133 -19.89 -24.63 -2.40
C LEU A 133 -18.89 -23.55 -2.80
N SER A 134 -17.96 -23.85 -3.72
CA SER A 134 -16.98 -22.86 -4.19
C SER A 134 -17.64 -21.73 -4.98
N ASN A 135 -18.63 -22.06 -5.80
CA ASN A 135 -19.41 -21.08 -6.55
C ASN A 135 -20.26 -20.22 -5.62
N GLU A 136 -20.94 -20.83 -4.66
CA GLU A 136 -21.70 -20.12 -3.63
C GLU A 136 -20.82 -19.14 -2.85
N LEU A 137 -19.65 -19.59 -2.38
CA LEU A 137 -18.68 -18.77 -1.67
C LEU A 137 -18.25 -17.56 -2.53
N ASN A 138 -17.95 -17.78 -3.81
CA ASN A 138 -17.58 -16.70 -4.73
C ASN A 138 -18.71 -15.67 -4.90
N LEU A 139 -19.96 -16.11 -5.05
CA LEU A 139 -21.12 -15.21 -5.14
C LEU A 139 -21.32 -14.41 -3.85
N LEU A 140 -21.20 -15.05 -2.69
CA LEU A 140 -21.28 -14.38 -1.39
C LEU A 140 -20.16 -13.34 -1.21
N LYS A 141 -18.93 -13.66 -1.63
CA LYS A 141 -17.80 -12.72 -1.61
C LYS A 141 -18.05 -11.49 -2.48
N GLN A 142 -18.56 -11.69 -3.69
CA GLN A 142 -18.91 -10.58 -4.59
C GLN A 142 -20.02 -9.70 -3.99
N LYS A 143 -21.06 -10.32 -3.43
CA LYS A 143 -22.14 -9.60 -2.73
C LYS A 143 -21.62 -8.81 -1.54
N ALA A 144 -20.72 -9.39 -0.75
CA ALA A 144 -20.09 -8.71 0.39
C ALA A 144 -19.25 -7.51 -0.05
N LYS A 145 -18.47 -7.66 -1.12
CA LYS A 145 -17.68 -6.56 -1.70
C LYS A 145 -18.58 -5.42 -2.18
N TYR A 146 -19.62 -5.74 -2.97
CA TYR A 146 -20.59 -4.76 -3.46
C TYR A 146 -21.25 -3.97 -2.31
N LEU A 147 -21.71 -4.66 -1.26
CA LEU A 147 -22.32 -4.01 -0.10
C LEU A 147 -21.33 -3.15 0.69
N SER A 148 -20.08 -3.59 0.83
CA SER A 148 -19.02 -2.81 1.48
C SER A 148 -18.71 -1.52 0.72
N GLU A 149 -18.58 -1.60 -0.60
CA GLU A 149 -18.37 -0.43 -1.47
C GLU A 149 -19.54 0.54 -1.38
N LYS A 150 -20.78 0.04 -1.52
CA LYS A 150 -21.99 0.87 -1.42
C LYS A 150 -22.10 1.56 -0.06
N ARG A 151 -21.78 0.85 1.03
CA ARG A 151 -21.74 1.44 2.38
C ARG A 151 -20.73 2.58 2.46
N ASN A 152 -19.51 2.38 1.93
CA ASN A 152 -18.49 3.42 1.95
C ASN A 152 -18.93 4.67 1.18
N VAL A 153 -19.62 4.50 0.04
CA VAL A 153 -20.22 5.61 -0.71
C VAL A 153 -21.28 6.32 0.12
N PHE A 154 -22.23 5.59 0.71
CA PHE A 154 -23.26 6.17 1.57
C PHE A 154 -22.67 6.93 2.77
N THR A 155 -21.68 6.37 3.46
CA THR A 155 -21.02 7.06 4.58
C THR A 155 -20.33 8.35 4.14
N ARG A 156 -19.72 8.39 2.95
CA ARG A 156 -19.14 9.64 2.42
C ARG A 156 -20.22 10.66 2.10
N LEU A 157 -21.31 10.23 1.46
CA LEU A 157 -22.44 11.08 1.11
C LEU A 157 -23.09 11.66 2.38
N GLU A 158 -23.32 10.84 3.40
CA GLU A 158 -23.87 11.26 4.68
C GLU A 158 -22.98 12.31 5.35
N LYS A 159 -21.66 12.09 5.40
CA LYS A 159 -20.72 13.10 5.92
C LYS A 159 -20.78 14.42 5.14
N GLN A 160 -20.88 14.35 3.81
CA GLN A 160 -21.01 15.54 2.97
C GLN A 160 -22.33 16.27 3.24
N LEU A 161 -23.42 15.54 3.38
CA LEU A 161 -24.75 16.07 3.68
C LEU A 161 -24.74 16.76 5.05
N THR A 162 -24.25 16.09 6.09
CA THR A 162 -24.14 16.67 7.44
C THR A 162 -23.25 17.92 7.45
N ALA A 163 -22.13 17.91 6.72
CA ALA A 163 -21.26 19.07 6.60
C ALA A 163 -21.99 20.24 5.90
N LEU A 164 -22.74 19.95 4.84
CA LEU A 164 -23.51 20.94 4.09
C LEU A 164 -24.63 21.54 4.95
N GLU A 165 -25.39 20.71 5.67
CA GLU A 165 -26.43 21.14 6.61
C GLU A 165 -25.85 22.04 7.71
N ARG A 166 -24.72 21.64 8.31
CA ARG A 166 -24.04 22.46 9.32
C ARG A 166 -23.63 23.81 8.74
N ASN A 167 -23.01 23.81 7.56
CA ASN A 167 -22.55 25.03 6.91
C ASN A 167 -23.73 25.94 6.51
N TYR A 168 -24.83 25.35 6.03
CA TYR A 168 -26.06 26.07 5.74
C TYR A 168 -26.62 26.73 7.01
N LYS A 169 -26.74 25.98 8.11
CA LYS A 169 -27.24 26.50 9.40
C LYS A 169 -26.38 27.64 9.94
N VAL A 170 -25.05 27.53 9.84
CA VAL A 170 -24.12 28.60 10.24
C VAL A 170 -24.30 29.83 9.36
N LYS A 171 -24.34 29.66 8.04
CA LYS A 171 -24.52 30.77 7.09
C LYS A 171 -25.87 31.48 7.27
N ALA A 172 -26.95 30.71 7.49
CA ALA A 172 -28.27 31.25 7.78
C ALA A 172 -28.25 32.12 9.06
N ASN A 173 -27.68 31.61 10.15
CA ASN A 173 -27.57 32.37 11.39
C ASN A 173 -26.73 33.66 11.22
N ILE A 174 -25.59 33.58 10.53
CA ILE A 174 -24.77 34.78 10.24
C ILE A 174 -25.57 35.78 9.41
N TYR A 175 -26.30 35.32 8.40
CA TYR A 175 -27.15 36.18 7.58
C TYR A 175 -28.21 36.89 8.45
N ASP A 176 -28.91 36.16 9.31
CA ASP A 176 -29.93 36.73 10.20
C ASP A 176 -29.33 37.79 11.14
N GLN A 177 -28.16 37.52 11.72
CA GLN A 177 -27.44 38.48 12.57
C GLN A 177 -26.98 39.74 11.82
N LEU A 178 -26.50 39.58 10.58
CA LEU A 178 -26.11 40.72 9.74
C LEU A 178 -27.33 41.55 9.35
N LEU A 179 -28.44 40.90 9.01
CA LEU A 179 -29.70 41.56 8.68
C LEU A 179 -30.23 42.36 9.88
N GLU A 180 -30.24 41.76 11.08
CA GLU A 180 -30.63 42.44 12.32
C GLU A 180 -29.78 43.68 12.58
N ARG A 181 -28.45 43.56 12.49
CA ARG A 181 -27.52 44.69 12.69
C ARG A 181 -27.70 45.78 11.63
N PHE A 182 -27.97 45.40 10.39
CA PHE A 182 -28.23 46.35 9.31
C PHE A 182 -29.49 47.18 9.57
N GLU A 183 -30.60 46.52 9.95
CA GLU A 183 -31.84 47.22 10.29
C GLU A 183 -31.66 48.12 11.53
N MET A 184 -30.95 47.65 12.56
CA MET A 184 -30.63 48.46 13.75
C MET A 184 -29.76 49.68 13.40
N ALA A 185 -28.75 49.53 12.54
CA ALA A 185 -27.91 50.63 12.08
C ALA A 185 -28.69 51.64 11.21
N LYS A 186 -29.63 51.16 10.41
CA LYS A 186 -30.53 52.00 9.61
C LYS A 186 -31.46 52.82 10.49
N VAL A 187 -32.09 52.19 11.49
CA VAL A 187 -32.94 52.88 12.48
C VAL A 187 -32.12 53.87 13.30
N THR A 188 -30.97 53.46 13.84
CA THR A 188 -30.08 54.34 14.62
C THR A 188 -29.53 55.49 13.79
N GLY A 189 -29.17 55.24 12.53
CA GLY A 189 -28.69 56.27 11.61
C GLY A 189 -29.78 57.28 11.22
N GLN A 190 -31.04 56.83 11.13
CA GLN A 190 -32.18 57.74 11.00
C GLN A 190 -32.33 58.58 12.28
N LEU A 191 -32.36 57.98 13.48
CA LEU A 191 -32.44 58.71 14.75
C LEU A 191 -31.27 59.68 14.98
N GLY A 192 -30.04 59.28 14.66
CA GLY A 192 -28.85 60.13 14.80
C GLY A 192 -28.79 61.28 13.79
N ARG A 193 -29.55 61.21 12.69
CA ARG A 193 -29.80 62.37 11.81
C ARG A 193 -30.89 63.30 12.35
N PHE A 194 -31.78 62.79 13.19
CA PHE A 194 -32.82 63.58 13.86
C PHE A 194 -32.34 64.18 15.20
N GLU A 195 -31.34 63.60 15.88
CA GLU A 195 -30.61 64.24 16.97
C GLU A 195 -29.57 65.23 16.39
N ASP A 196 -29.84 66.52 16.56
CA ASP A 196 -29.11 67.65 15.97
C ASP A 196 -27.56 67.59 15.96
N PRO A 197 -26.91 68.26 14.98
CA PRO A 197 -25.44 68.39 14.86
C PRO A 197 -24.77 69.22 15.98
N ASP A 198 -25.52 69.71 16.97
CA ASP A 198 -25.08 70.74 17.92
C ASP A 198 -24.27 70.24 19.13
N LYS A 199 -23.87 68.96 19.15
CA LYS A 199 -23.10 68.36 20.27
C LYS A 199 -21.56 68.49 20.12
N LEU A 200 -21.05 69.08 19.04
CA LEU A 200 -19.61 69.34 18.87
C LEU A 200 -19.17 70.55 19.70
N LYS A 201 -18.98 70.35 21.00
CA LYS A 201 -18.33 71.34 21.87
C LYS A 201 -16.81 71.21 21.71
N VAL A 202 -16.19 72.15 21.00
CA VAL A 202 -14.73 72.24 20.90
C VAL A 202 -14.19 72.60 22.29
N ILE A 203 -13.63 71.61 23.00
CA ILE A 203 -13.14 71.76 24.37
C ILE A 203 -11.79 72.50 24.39
N ASP A 204 -10.93 72.24 23.41
CA ASP A 204 -9.63 72.91 23.29
C ASP A 204 -9.21 73.07 21.84
N LYS A 205 -8.58 74.21 21.53
CA LYS A 205 -8.10 74.52 20.17
C LYS A 205 -6.70 73.89 19.99
N PRO A 206 -6.35 73.40 18.80
CA PRO A 206 -5.03 72.81 18.56
C PRO A 206 -3.94 73.86 18.80
N SER A 207 -2.93 73.53 19.62
CA SER A 207 -1.77 74.40 19.84
C SER A 207 -0.83 74.36 18.64
N ILE A 208 -0.53 75.51 18.06
CA ILE A 208 0.44 75.64 16.98
C ILE A 208 1.84 75.63 17.60
N PRO A 209 2.77 74.75 17.18
CA PRO A 209 4.13 74.72 17.74
C PRO A 209 4.85 76.04 17.41
N THR A 210 5.35 76.71 18.44
CA THR A 210 6.05 78.01 18.32
C THR A 210 7.52 77.88 17.93
N GLN A 211 8.07 76.65 17.92
CA GLN A 211 9.46 76.39 17.61
C GLN A 211 9.60 75.19 16.66
N PRO A 212 10.53 75.24 15.69
CA PRO A 212 10.82 74.09 14.85
C PRO A 212 11.47 72.98 15.69
N LEU A 213 11.07 71.73 15.47
CA LEU A 213 11.65 70.55 16.14
C LEU A 213 13.06 70.19 15.60
N ASN A 214 13.51 70.87 14.55
CA ASN A 214 14.75 70.55 13.83
C ASN A 214 15.99 71.16 14.48
N TRP A 215 17.13 70.50 14.31
CA TRP A 215 18.43 71.02 14.76
C TRP A 215 18.79 72.31 14.00
N PRO A 216 19.43 73.29 14.67
CA PRO A 216 19.73 74.56 14.04
C PRO A 216 20.80 74.43 12.95
N TRP A 217 20.62 75.15 11.84
CA TRP A 217 21.48 75.05 10.65
C TRP A 217 22.97 75.34 10.93
N TRP A 218 23.26 76.25 11.87
CA TRP A 218 24.62 76.62 12.24
C TRP A 218 25.39 75.48 12.90
N LEU A 219 24.69 74.57 13.60
CA LEU A 219 25.33 73.43 14.25
C LEU A 219 25.89 72.45 13.22
N ASN A 220 25.13 72.18 12.16
CA ASN A 220 25.58 71.36 11.04
C ASN A 220 26.78 72.01 10.32
N MET A 221 26.78 73.34 10.16
CA MET A 221 27.89 74.08 9.56
C MET A 221 29.18 73.96 10.38
N VAL A 222 29.09 74.11 11.71
CA VAL A 222 30.25 73.97 12.61
C VAL A 222 30.82 72.56 12.57
N ILE A 223 29.96 71.54 12.63
CA ILE A 223 30.38 70.13 12.55
C ILE A 223 31.07 69.84 11.21
N GLY A 224 30.51 70.33 10.10
CA GLY A 224 31.09 70.17 8.77
C GLY A 224 32.47 70.83 8.64
N LEU A 225 32.64 72.03 9.20
CA LEU A 225 33.92 72.74 9.17
C LEU A 225 34.99 72.00 9.98
N ILE A 226 34.65 71.50 11.17
CA ILE A 226 35.57 70.72 12.01
C ILE A 226 35.97 69.43 11.29
N LEU A 227 35.02 68.68 10.74
CA LEU A 227 35.30 67.44 10.00
C LEU A 227 36.14 67.69 8.75
N GLY A 228 35.89 68.79 8.02
CA GLY A 228 36.64 69.16 6.83
C GLY A 228 38.12 69.45 7.14
N ILE A 229 38.41 70.18 8.23
CA ILE A 229 39.78 70.46 8.66
C ILE A 229 40.51 69.17 9.05
N ILE A 230 39.86 68.30 9.82
CA ILE A 230 40.44 67.03 10.25
C ILE A 230 40.78 66.16 9.03
N LEU A 231 39.85 66.04 8.08
CA LEU A 231 40.08 65.27 6.85
C LEU A 231 41.18 65.87 5.99
N GLY A 232 41.23 67.19 5.83
CA GLY A 232 42.29 67.87 5.08
C GLY A 232 43.68 67.60 5.65
N LEU A 233 43.85 67.84 6.97
CA LEU A 233 45.11 67.57 7.67
C LEU A 233 45.50 66.10 7.61
N SER A 234 44.54 65.19 7.82
CA SER A 234 44.80 63.75 7.74
C SER A 234 45.23 63.31 6.34
N THR A 235 44.64 63.89 5.30
CA THR A 235 44.98 63.54 3.91
C THR A 235 46.37 64.05 3.54
N THR A 236 46.70 65.29 3.91
CA THR A 236 48.03 65.85 3.67
C THR A 236 49.11 65.10 4.45
N ALA A 237 48.87 64.77 5.72
CA ALA A 237 49.79 63.98 6.52
C ALA A 237 49.97 62.55 5.96
N GLY A 238 48.88 61.93 5.50
CA GLY A 238 48.92 60.64 4.82
C GLY A 238 49.78 60.70 3.55
N LEU A 239 49.51 61.66 2.67
CA LEU A 239 50.30 61.84 1.45
C LEU A 239 51.78 62.13 1.75
N MET A 240 52.08 62.90 2.80
CA MET A 240 53.44 63.21 3.21
C MET A 240 54.18 61.98 3.76
N LEU A 241 53.50 61.06 4.45
CA LEU A 241 54.08 59.79 4.91
C LEU A 241 54.31 58.80 3.77
N LEU A 242 53.50 58.87 2.71
CA LEU A 242 53.60 58.01 1.52
C LEU A 242 54.59 58.55 0.48
N ASP A 243 54.96 59.83 0.54
CA ASP A 243 55.93 60.42 -0.38
C ASP A 243 57.37 60.06 0.01
N SER A 244 58.04 59.27 -0.84
CA SER A 244 59.43 58.86 -0.66
C SER A 244 60.44 59.87 -1.23
N ARG A 245 60.03 61.11 -1.50
CA ARG A 245 60.90 62.18 -1.98
C ARG A 245 61.68 62.80 -0.83
N ILE A 246 63.00 62.81 -0.96
CA ILE A 246 63.90 63.44 0.00
C ILE A 246 63.98 64.93 -0.33
N TYR A 247 63.34 65.77 0.49
CA TYR A 247 63.34 67.23 0.30
C TYR A 247 64.41 67.95 1.13
N GLN A 248 65.01 67.27 2.11
CA GLN A 248 65.91 67.91 3.08
C GLN A 248 67.31 67.27 3.05
N LEU A 249 68.36 68.11 3.02
CA LEU A 249 69.77 67.68 2.97
C LEU A 249 70.15 66.71 4.09
N GLU A 250 69.51 66.81 5.25
CA GLU A 250 69.74 65.94 6.41
C GLU A 250 69.24 64.49 6.18
N GLN A 251 68.16 64.31 5.41
CA GLN A 251 67.60 62.99 5.07
C GLN A 251 68.51 62.22 4.09
N LEU A 252 69.22 62.92 3.19
CA LEU A 252 70.24 62.33 2.31
C LEU A 252 71.46 61.85 3.10
N LYS A 253 71.87 62.59 4.13
CA LYS A 253 73.05 62.26 4.96
C LYS A 253 72.83 61.06 5.88
N GLN A 254 71.59 60.81 6.32
CA GLN A 254 71.26 59.64 7.14
C GLN A 254 71.05 58.36 6.32
N THR A 255 70.59 58.47 5.08
CA THR A 255 70.28 57.29 4.25
C THR A 255 71.46 56.85 3.37
N SER A 256 72.36 57.78 3.00
CA SER A 256 73.55 57.50 2.18
C SER A 256 74.83 57.91 2.92
N ASN A 257 75.73 56.94 3.15
CA ASN A 257 76.95 57.10 3.94
C ASN A 257 78.09 57.82 3.17
N SER A 258 77.78 58.78 2.29
CA SER A 258 78.73 59.49 1.43
C SER A 258 78.73 61.00 1.69
N GLN A 259 79.90 61.63 1.57
CA GLN A 259 80.11 63.04 1.85
C GLN A 259 79.62 63.91 0.68
N ILE A 260 78.75 64.87 0.97
CA ILE A 260 78.14 65.78 -0.03
C ILE A 260 79.21 66.78 -0.48
N LEU A 261 79.52 66.81 -1.79
CA LEU A 261 80.66 67.55 -2.37
C LEU A 261 80.28 68.92 -2.96
N ALA A 262 79.03 69.14 -3.37
CA ALA A 262 78.51 70.44 -3.82
C ALA A 262 76.98 70.43 -3.92
N GLU A 263 76.34 71.57 -3.65
CA GLU A 263 74.92 71.83 -3.89
C GLU A 263 74.76 72.67 -5.17
N ILE A 264 73.88 72.26 -6.08
CA ILE A 264 73.59 73.00 -7.31
C ILE A 264 72.31 73.82 -7.09
N PRO A 265 72.39 75.15 -6.98
CA PRO A 265 71.21 75.98 -6.78
C PRO A 265 70.31 75.95 -8.03
N ASN A 266 69.01 75.80 -7.81
CA ASN A 266 68.01 75.82 -8.87
C ASN A 266 67.69 77.28 -9.27
N PHE A 267 68.08 77.69 -10.46
CA PHE A 267 67.78 79.02 -10.99
C PHE A 267 66.41 79.00 -11.67
N HIS A 268 65.37 79.45 -10.97
CA HIS A 268 64.06 79.65 -11.60
C HIS A 268 64.08 80.96 -12.40
N THR A 269 63.98 80.87 -13.72
CA THR A 269 63.78 82.05 -14.58
C THR A 269 62.34 82.51 -14.45
N MET A 270 62.12 83.72 -13.93
CA MET A 270 60.80 84.35 -13.89
C MET A 270 60.38 84.78 -15.30
N ARG A 271 59.16 84.41 -15.70
CA ARG A 271 58.47 85.00 -16.85
C ARG A 271 57.05 85.34 -16.44
#